data_AF-A0A848TUT2-F1
#
_entry.id   AF-A0A848TUT2-F1
#
_cell.length_a   1.000
_cell.length_b   1.000
_cell.length_c   1.000
_cell.angle_alpha   90.00
_cell.angle_beta   90.00
_cell.angle_gamma   90.00
#
_symmetry.space_group_name_H-M   'P 1'
#
loop_
_entity.id
_entity.type
_entity.pdbx_description
1 polymer ?
#
loop_
_entity_poly.entity_id
_entity_poly.type
_entity_poly.pdbx_seq_one_letter_code
_entity_poly.pdbx_strand_id
1 'polypeptide(L)'
;MKTDARLSVRSPDTPDHEAFSDPDAAVARLIELYEIAVDFLCHAFSEVMENGMPPTRFRAFYPEIRLATTTFSIIDTRLSFGHVAEPGRYSTTVTQPRLFANYLRQQIGLLIRNHGMPVQIGVSQTPMPVHFAVANDTNLNVPQEGAMEFTLRDVFDVPDLATTHDAIVNGVGFLHADGSHPLAPFTAQRVDYSLARLSHYTATTPTHFQNHVLFTNYQFYVEEFEAFARQMLADPASGYTAFVGPGNIEITDAEAEMPAPSKLPQMPTYHLKRENDAGITLVNIGVGPSNAKTATDHIAVLRPHAWLMVGHCAGLRNSQRLGDFVLAHGYLREDHVLDDDLPVWMPIPA
;
A
#
# COMPACT_ATOMS: atom_id res chain seq x y z
N MET A 1 -37.56 -10.12 19.83
CA MET A 1 -37.15 -11.52 20.04
C MET A 1 -35.66 -11.57 19.67
N LYS A 2 -34.77 -11.62 20.67
CA LYS A 2 -33.32 -11.64 20.45
C LYS A 2 -32.93 -13.06 20.06
N THR A 3 -32.72 -13.30 18.77
CA THR A 3 -32.17 -14.57 18.29
C THR A 3 -30.66 -14.42 18.23
N ASP A 4 -30.01 -14.76 19.34
CA ASP A 4 -28.56 -14.93 19.46
C ASP A 4 -28.16 -16.25 18.78
N ALA A 5 -28.41 -16.34 17.47
CA ALA A 5 -27.99 -17.45 16.63
C ALA A 5 -26.78 -16.95 15.85
N ARG A 6 -25.57 -17.35 16.26
CA ARG A 6 -24.37 -17.15 15.45
C ARG A 6 -24.61 -17.85 14.12
N LEU A 7 -24.86 -17.07 13.06
CA LEU A 7 -25.03 -17.58 11.70
C LEU A 7 -23.84 -18.49 11.38
N SER A 8 -24.08 -19.63 10.72
CA SER A 8 -22.99 -20.49 10.27
C SER A 8 -22.11 -19.73 9.28
N VAL A 9 -20.80 -19.93 9.37
CA VAL A 9 -19.82 -19.27 8.50
C VAL A 9 -19.59 -20.15 7.28
N ARG A 10 -19.78 -19.59 6.09
CA ARG A 10 -19.41 -20.18 4.81
C ARG A 10 -18.12 -19.51 4.32
N SER A 11 -17.16 -20.33 3.91
CA SER A 11 -15.87 -19.93 3.37
C SER A 11 -15.60 -20.68 2.07
N PRO A 12 -14.75 -20.15 1.17
CA PRO A 12 -14.39 -20.84 -0.04
C PRO A 12 -13.50 -22.05 0.27
N ASP A 13 -13.59 -23.09 -0.56
CA ASP A 13 -12.60 -24.16 -0.58
C ASP A 13 -11.28 -23.58 -1.07
N THR A 14 -10.20 -23.83 -0.32
CA THR A 14 -8.88 -23.30 -0.62
C THR A 14 -7.83 -24.40 -0.49
N PRO A 15 -6.80 -24.41 -1.34
CA PRO A 15 -5.68 -25.35 -1.21
C PRO A 15 -4.97 -25.21 0.14
N ASP A 16 -4.41 -26.31 0.63
CA ASP A 16 -3.52 -26.32 1.80
C ASP A 16 -2.23 -25.54 1.54
N HIS A 17 -1.50 -25.22 2.62
CA HIS A 17 -0.17 -24.60 2.51
C HIS A 17 0.80 -25.46 1.70
N GLU A 18 1.48 -24.82 0.75
CA GLU A 18 2.48 -25.47 -0.11
C GLU A 18 3.82 -24.73 -0.03
N ALA A 19 4.91 -25.49 -0.13
CA ALA A 19 6.27 -24.95 -0.05
C ALA A 19 6.82 -24.66 -1.45
N PHE A 20 7.36 -23.46 -1.65
CA PHE A 20 7.90 -23.00 -2.92
C PHE A 20 9.37 -22.58 -2.79
N SER A 21 10.21 -23.10 -3.69
CA SER A 21 11.61 -22.67 -3.87
C SER A 21 11.79 -21.77 -5.10
N ASP A 22 10.75 -21.60 -5.89
CA ASP A 22 10.72 -20.68 -7.03
C ASP A 22 9.86 -19.45 -6.67
N PRO A 23 10.42 -18.22 -6.70
CA PRO A 23 9.65 -17.01 -6.39
C PRO A 23 8.49 -16.77 -7.34
N ASP A 24 8.58 -17.15 -8.62
CA ASP A 24 7.50 -16.93 -9.58
C ASP A 24 6.30 -17.83 -9.28
N ALA A 25 6.54 -19.11 -9.01
CA ALA A 25 5.50 -20.03 -8.56
C ALA A 25 4.86 -19.60 -7.22
N ALA A 26 5.65 -19.10 -6.27
CA ALA A 26 5.13 -18.60 -4.99
C ALA A 26 4.17 -17.40 -5.19
N VAL A 27 4.54 -16.44 -6.05
CA VAL A 27 3.69 -15.29 -6.36
C VAL A 27 2.45 -15.70 -7.13
N ALA A 28 2.54 -16.66 -8.05
CA ALA A 28 1.36 -17.21 -8.74
C ALA A 28 0.36 -17.82 -7.74
N ARG A 29 0.84 -18.57 -6.73
CA ARG A 29 -0.04 -19.11 -5.68
C ARG A 29 -0.65 -18.03 -4.80
N LEU A 30 0.09 -16.95 -4.48
CA LEU A 30 -0.49 -15.80 -3.76
C LEU A 30 -1.63 -15.16 -4.55
N ILE A 31 -1.48 -15.01 -5.87
CA ILE A 31 -2.50 -14.46 -6.77
C ILE A 31 -3.73 -15.37 -6.79
N GLU A 32 -3.54 -16.67 -6.99
CA GLU A 32 -4.63 -17.67 -7.00
C GLU A 32 -5.47 -17.61 -5.72
N LEU A 33 -4.82 -17.65 -4.55
CA LEU A 33 -5.52 -17.63 -3.26
C LEU A 33 -6.26 -16.31 -3.02
N TYR A 34 -5.68 -15.19 -3.45
CA TYR A 34 -6.32 -13.88 -3.35
C TYR A 34 -7.56 -13.79 -4.26
N GLU A 35 -7.45 -14.26 -5.50
CA GLU A 35 -8.56 -14.26 -6.47
C GLU A 35 -9.72 -15.15 -5.99
N ILE A 36 -9.43 -16.35 -5.45
CA ILE A 36 -10.46 -17.21 -4.83
C ILE A 36 -11.22 -16.46 -3.73
N ALA A 37 -10.51 -15.73 -2.86
CA ALA A 37 -11.12 -14.99 -1.77
C ALA A 37 -11.98 -13.81 -2.28
N VAL A 38 -11.47 -13.03 -3.23
CA VAL A 38 -12.17 -11.89 -3.82
C VAL A 38 -13.41 -12.35 -4.58
N ASP A 39 -13.28 -13.34 -5.47
CA ASP A 39 -14.40 -13.86 -6.26
C ASP A 39 -15.49 -14.42 -5.37
N PHE A 40 -15.13 -15.16 -4.32
CA PHE A 40 -16.10 -15.66 -3.34
C PHE A 40 -16.87 -14.53 -2.67
N LEU A 41 -16.18 -13.48 -2.21
CA LEU A 41 -16.81 -12.35 -1.54
C LEU A 41 -17.66 -11.51 -2.49
N CYS A 42 -17.21 -11.27 -3.73
CA CYS A 42 -17.98 -10.53 -4.74
C CYS A 42 -19.25 -11.28 -5.14
N HIS A 43 -19.18 -12.58 -5.41
CA HIS A 43 -20.37 -13.39 -5.71
C HIS A 43 -21.35 -13.40 -4.54
N ALA A 44 -20.87 -13.61 -3.32
CA ALA A 44 -21.72 -13.58 -2.12
C ALA A 44 -22.34 -12.21 -1.89
N PHE A 45 -21.59 -11.12 -2.13
CA PHE A 45 -22.09 -9.76 -2.01
C PHE A 45 -23.24 -9.51 -3.00
N SER A 46 -23.06 -9.87 -4.27
CA SER A 46 -24.11 -9.74 -5.29
C SER A 46 -25.35 -10.57 -4.95
N GLU A 47 -25.20 -11.82 -4.51
CA GLU A 47 -26.31 -12.69 -4.10
C GLU A 47 -27.13 -12.06 -2.96
N VAL A 48 -26.44 -11.46 -1.99
CA VAL A 48 -27.06 -10.80 -0.83
C VAL A 48 -27.73 -9.48 -1.22
N MET A 49 -27.22 -8.77 -2.23
CA MET A 49 -27.86 -7.56 -2.76
C MET A 49 -29.14 -7.86 -3.53
N GLU A 50 -29.19 -8.99 -4.23
CA GLU A 50 -30.37 -9.41 -4.98
C GLU A 50 -31.45 -10.06 -4.10
N ASN A 51 -31.05 -10.90 -3.14
CA ASN A 51 -31.97 -11.75 -2.39
C ASN A 51 -32.25 -11.27 -0.95
N GLY A 52 -31.54 -10.25 -0.47
CA GLY A 52 -31.66 -9.74 0.90
C GLY A 52 -30.86 -10.57 1.92
N MET A 53 -31.25 -10.47 3.19
CA MET A 53 -30.46 -11.01 4.30
C MET A 53 -30.34 -12.55 4.23
N PRO A 54 -29.11 -13.10 4.13
CA PRO A 54 -28.90 -14.55 4.08
C PRO A 54 -28.95 -15.19 5.49
N PRO A 55 -29.21 -16.51 5.57
CA PRO A 55 -29.17 -17.25 6.84
C PRO A 55 -27.74 -17.64 7.27
N THR A 56 -26.71 -17.19 6.56
CA THR A 56 -25.30 -17.55 6.80
C THR A 56 -24.39 -16.33 6.72
N ARG A 57 -23.24 -16.37 7.39
CA ARG A 57 -22.17 -15.38 7.26
C ARG A 57 -21.17 -15.83 6.20
N PHE A 58 -20.69 -14.92 5.38
CA PHE A 58 -19.64 -15.19 4.40
C PHE A 58 -18.29 -14.65 4.89
N ARG A 59 -17.25 -15.49 4.82
CA ARG A 59 -15.89 -15.12 5.21
C ARG A 59 -14.86 -15.75 4.29
N ALA A 60 -13.98 -14.92 3.74
CA ALA A 60 -12.74 -15.34 3.12
C ALA A 60 -11.55 -14.70 3.85
N PHE A 61 -10.36 -15.22 3.61
CA PHE A 61 -9.14 -14.82 4.31
C PHE A 61 -8.06 -14.41 3.32
N TYR A 62 -7.16 -13.53 3.75
CA TYR A 62 -6.02 -13.16 2.93
C TYR A 62 -5.05 -14.33 2.77
N PRO A 63 -4.31 -14.42 1.65
CA PRO A 63 -3.14 -15.28 1.58
C PRO A 63 -2.05 -14.81 2.55
N GLU A 64 -1.16 -15.73 2.92
CA GLU A 64 0.03 -15.45 3.73
C GLU A 64 1.28 -16.11 3.17
N ILE A 65 2.42 -15.52 3.52
CA ILE A 65 3.76 -16.07 3.33
C ILE A 65 4.27 -16.47 4.71
N ARG A 66 4.81 -17.68 4.85
CA ARG A 66 5.53 -18.14 6.04
C ARG A 66 6.96 -18.53 5.70
N LEU A 67 7.87 -18.24 6.61
CA LEU A 67 9.27 -18.65 6.56
C LEU A 67 9.66 -19.22 7.94
N ALA A 68 10.36 -20.34 7.96
CA ALA A 68 10.96 -20.88 9.16
C ALA A 68 12.47 -21.01 8.95
N THR A 69 13.25 -20.35 9.81
CA THR A 69 14.70 -20.48 9.84
C THR A 69 15.16 -21.02 11.19
N THR A 70 16.12 -21.94 11.16
CA THR A 70 16.66 -22.61 12.36
C THR A 70 18.09 -22.15 12.68
N THR A 71 18.67 -21.28 11.86
CA THR A 71 20.08 -20.89 11.95
C THR A 71 20.26 -19.38 11.86
N PHE A 72 21.25 -18.86 12.60
CA PHE A 72 21.80 -17.53 12.36
C PHE A 72 22.64 -17.59 11.09
N SER A 73 21.99 -17.60 9.92
CA SER A 73 22.68 -17.59 8.64
C SER A 73 23.49 -16.29 8.51
N ILE A 74 24.77 -16.39 8.16
CA ILE A 74 25.59 -15.23 7.77
C ILE A 74 25.08 -14.79 6.40
N ILE A 75 24.17 -13.83 6.40
CA ILE A 75 23.55 -13.30 5.20
C ILE A 75 24.54 -12.37 4.48
N ASP A 76 24.48 -12.34 3.15
CA ASP A 76 25.19 -11.36 2.32
C ASP A 76 24.76 -9.93 2.71
N THR A 77 25.64 -9.23 3.43
CA THR A 77 25.36 -7.93 4.05
C THR A 77 25.32 -6.75 3.06
N ARG A 78 25.45 -7.00 1.76
CA ARG A 78 25.45 -5.92 0.75
C ARG A 78 24.08 -5.27 0.57
N LEU A 79 23.00 -6.02 0.83
CA LEU A 79 21.65 -5.48 0.85
C LEU A 79 21.20 -5.27 2.30
N SER A 80 20.63 -4.10 2.58
CA SER A 80 20.03 -3.78 3.87
C SER A 80 18.69 -4.48 4.13
N PHE A 81 18.20 -5.30 3.19
CA PHE A 81 16.91 -5.98 3.24
C PHE A 81 16.98 -7.40 2.65
N GLY A 82 15.84 -8.10 2.62
CA GLY A 82 15.73 -9.44 2.02
C GLY A 82 16.21 -10.57 2.92
N HIS A 83 16.23 -10.36 4.24
CA HIS A 83 16.64 -11.36 5.22
C HIS A 83 15.95 -11.16 6.56
N VAL A 84 16.06 -12.15 7.44
CA VAL A 84 15.61 -12.10 8.84
C VAL A 84 16.82 -12.31 9.74
N ALA A 85 16.87 -11.60 10.87
CA ALA A 85 18.06 -11.53 11.71
C ALA A 85 18.23 -12.74 12.63
N GLU A 86 17.13 -13.35 13.08
CA GLU A 86 17.14 -14.39 14.10
C GLU A 86 16.49 -15.69 13.59
N PRO A 87 16.88 -16.86 14.13
CA PRO A 87 16.11 -18.09 13.97
C PRO A 87 14.71 -17.91 14.51
N GLY A 88 13.71 -18.39 13.77
CA GLY A 88 12.33 -18.20 14.16
C GLY A 88 11.35 -18.55 13.05
N ARG A 89 10.07 -18.38 13.38
CA ARG A 89 8.96 -18.47 12.44
C ARG A 89 8.54 -17.06 12.11
N TYR A 90 8.46 -16.74 10.83
CA TYR A 90 8.05 -15.45 10.32
C TYR A 90 6.83 -15.62 9.44
N SER A 91 5.87 -14.69 9.53
CA SER A 91 4.75 -14.66 8.59
C SER A 91 4.29 -13.24 8.26
N THR A 92 3.65 -13.11 7.11
CA THR A 92 2.93 -11.91 6.74
C THR A 92 1.71 -12.28 5.90
N THR A 93 0.61 -11.55 6.11
CA THR A 93 -0.52 -11.57 5.20
C THR A 93 -0.25 -10.70 3.99
N VAL A 94 -0.83 -11.03 2.85
CA VAL A 94 -0.63 -10.35 1.57
C VAL A 94 -1.98 -9.95 0.99
N THR A 95 -2.06 -8.73 0.46
CA THR A 95 -3.19 -8.25 -0.36
C THR A 95 -2.65 -7.78 -1.72
N GLN A 96 -3.53 -7.66 -2.70
CA GLN A 96 -3.22 -7.13 -4.04
C GLN A 96 -1.93 -7.73 -4.65
N PRO A 97 -1.73 -9.06 -4.66
CA PRO A 97 -0.46 -9.67 -5.05
C PRO A 97 -0.08 -9.37 -6.51
N ARG A 98 -1.03 -9.03 -7.38
CA ARG A 98 -0.75 -8.53 -8.75
C ARG A 98 -0.09 -7.16 -8.75
N LEU A 99 -0.58 -6.22 -7.93
CA LEU A 99 0.01 -4.89 -7.77
C LEU A 99 1.46 -5.01 -7.24
N PHE A 100 1.67 -5.89 -6.27
CA PHE A 100 2.97 -6.07 -5.62
C PHE A 100 3.83 -7.18 -6.26
N ALA A 101 3.50 -7.68 -7.45
CA ALA A 101 4.12 -8.89 -8.00
C ALA A 101 5.65 -8.76 -8.13
N ASN A 102 6.14 -7.62 -8.62
CA ASN A 102 7.58 -7.36 -8.76
C ASN A 102 8.29 -7.32 -7.39
N TYR A 103 7.71 -6.60 -6.43
CA TYR A 103 8.21 -6.54 -5.05
C TYR A 103 8.24 -7.93 -4.41
N LEU A 104 7.14 -8.69 -4.49
CA LEU A 104 7.01 -10.01 -3.88
C LEU A 104 8.01 -11.00 -4.50
N ARG A 105 8.16 -11.03 -5.83
CA ARG A 105 9.17 -11.87 -6.50
C ARG A 105 10.58 -11.57 -6.01
N GLN A 106 10.93 -10.29 -5.92
CA GLN A 106 12.26 -9.87 -5.47
C GLN A 106 12.50 -10.30 -4.02
N GLN A 107 11.56 -10.00 -3.12
CA GLN A 107 11.73 -10.30 -1.69
C GLN A 107 11.72 -11.80 -1.41
N ILE A 108 10.79 -12.56 -2.00
CA ILE A 108 10.76 -14.02 -1.86
C ILE A 108 12.06 -14.63 -2.41
N GLY A 109 12.52 -14.16 -3.59
CA GLY A 109 13.78 -14.60 -4.17
C GLY A 109 14.99 -14.32 -3.27
N LEU A 110 15.03 -13.16 -2.60
CA LEU A 110 16.07 -12.85 -1.63
C LEU A 110 16.00 -13.75 -0.39
N LEU A 111 14.81 -13.98 0.17
CA LEU A 111 14.63 -14.86 1.32
C LEU A 111 15.09 -16.29 1.02
N ILE A 112 14.68 -16.85 -0.12
CA ILE A 112 15.07 -18.21 -0.53
C ILE A 112 16.60 -18.28 -0.72
N ARG A 113 17.19 -17.29 -1.41
CA ARG A 113 18.65 -17.26 -1.64
C ARG A 113 19.47 -17.12 -0.35
N ASN A 114 19.01 -16.26 0.57
CA ASN A 114 19.77 -15.93 1.78
C ASN A 114 19.63 -16.98 2.88
N HIS A 115 18.49 -17.66 2.96
CA HIS A 115 18.22 -18.66 4.01
C HIS A 115 18.31 -20.11 3.51
N GLY A 116 18.30 -20.35 2.20
CA GLY A 116 18.34 -21.70 1.62
C GLY A 116 17.09 -22.54 1.92
N MET A 117 16.01 -21.90 2.35
CA MET A 117 14.75 -22.54 2.76
C MET A 117 13.60 -22.08 1.85
N PRO A 118 12.66 -22.97 1.50
CA PRO A 118 11.47 -22.59 0.76
C PRO A 118 10.55 -21.70 1.61
N VAL A 119 9.77 -20.85 0.95
CA VAL A 119 8.66 -20.15 1.58
C VAL A 119 7.41 -21.02 1.52
N GLN A 120 6.56 -20.97 2.56
CA GLN A 120 5.26 -21.62 2.54
C GLN A 120 4.18 -20.60 2.21
N ILE A 121 3.34 -20.90 1.23
CA ILE A 121 2.23 -20.06 0.80
C ILE A 121 0.93 -20.80 1.10
N GLY A 122 -0.02 -20.12 1.74
CA GLY A 122 -1.34 -20.67 2.03
C GLY A 122 -2.30 -19.58 2.50
N VAL A 123 -3.47 -19.99 2.96
CA VAL A 123 -4.50 -19.07 3.47
C VAL A 123 -4.24 -18.73 4.93
N SER A 124 -4.34 -17.45 5.26
CA SER A 124 -4.15 -16.96 6.63
C SER A 124 -5.39 -17.15 7.50
N GLN A 125 -5.30 -16.71 8.76
CA GLN A 125 -6.46 -16.59 9.65
C GLN A 125 -7.02 -15.16 9.70
N THR A 126 -6.49 -14.24 8.89
CA THR A 126 -6.92 -12.84 8.85
C THR A 126 -8.07 -12.66 7.85
N PRO A 127 -9.28 -12.32 8.29
CA PRO A 127 -10.42 -12.17 7.40
C PRO A 127 -10.25 -10.96 6.48
N MET A 128 -10.68 -11.11 5.22
CA MET A 128 -10.72 -10.03 4.24
C MET A 128 -12.03 -9.25 4.34
N PRO A 129 -11.98 -7.94 4.68
CA PRO A 129 -13.17 -7.12 4.66
C PRO A 129 -13.79 -7.03 3.26
N VAL A 130 -15.10 -7.20 3.17
CA VAL A 130 -15.83 -7.21 1.88
C VAL A 130 -15.63 -5.92 1.09
N HIS A 131 -15.47 -4.79 1.78
CA HIS A 131 -15.24 -3.47 1.19
C HIS A 131 -14.01 -3.43 0.30
N PHE A 132 -12.95 -4.17 0.65
CA PHE A 132 -11.71 -4.20 -0.13
C PHE A 132 -11.76 -5.22 -1.27
N ALA A 133 -12.54 -6.30 -1.11
CA ALA A 133 -12.77 -7.26 -2.18
C ALA A 133 -13.56 -6.61 -3.33
N VAL A 134 -14.69 -5.98 -3.01
CA VAL A 134 -15.59 -5.38 -4.01
C VAL A 134 -15.07 -4.06 -4.58
N ALA A 135 -14.21 -3.33 -3.87
CA ALA A 135 -13.63 -2.08 -4.38
C ALA A 135 -12.78 -2.27 -5.66
N ASN A 136 -12.34 -3.51 -5.93
CA ASN A 136 -11.62 -3.84 -7.16
C ASN A 136 -12.55 -4.16 -8.34
N ASP A 137 -13.84 -4.37 -8.10
CA ASP A 137 -14.83 -4.61 -9.16
C ASP A 137 -15.55 -3.30 -9.51
N THR A 138 -15.27 -2.77 -10.70
CA THR A 138 -15.86 -1.52 -11.20
C THR A 138 -17.39 -1.57 -11.34
N ASN A 139 -17.99 -2.76 -11.33
CA ASN A 139 -19.44 -2.93 -11.44
C ASN A 139 -20.16 -2.93 -10.09
N LEU A 140 -19.41 -3.04 -8.98
CA LEU A 140 -19.96 -3.15 -7.63
C LEU A 140 -19.59 -1.94 -6.79
N ASN A 141 -20.60 -1.19 -6.35
CA ASN A 141 -20.43 -0.12 -5.36
C ASN A 141 -21.11 -0.53 -4.06
N VAL A 142 -20.38 -0.51 -2.94
CA VAL A 142 -20.99 -0.71 -1.63
C VAL A 142 -21.87 0.50 -1.31
N PRO A 143 -23.19 0.31 -1.11
CA PRO A 143 -24.07 1.41 -0.70
C PRO A 143 -23.62 1.99 0.64
N GLN A 144 -23.79 3.30 0.84
CA GLN A 144 -23.53 3.93 2.15
C GLN A 144 -24.48 3.37 3.22
N GLU A 145 -24.01 3.35 4.48
CA GLU A 145 -24.77 2.85 5.62
C GLU A 145 -26.20 3.43 5.66
N GLY A 146 -27.21 2.56 5.77
CA GLY A 146 -28.63 2.93 5.80
C GLY A 146 -29.42 2.66 4.50
N ALA A 147 -28.75 2.27 3.41
CA ALA A 147 -29.41 1.91 2.15
C ALA A 147 -29.92 0.45 2.09
N MET A 148 -29.61 -0.37 3.10
CA MET A 148 -29.97 -1.79 3.16
C MET A 148 -30.84 -2.10 4.39
N GLU A 149 -31.73 -3.09 4.26
CA GLU A 149 -32.59 -3.58 5.35
C GLU A 149 -31.84 -4.35 6.45
N PHE A 150 -30.54 -4.59 6.29
CA PHE A 150 -29.69 -5.32 7.23
C PHE A 150 -28.29 -4.71 7.33
N THR A 151 -27.56 -5.04 8.40
CA THR A 151 -26.20 -4.55 8.62
C THR A 151 -25.18 -5.44 7.90
N LEU A 152 -24.31 -4.87 7.05
CA LEU A 152 -23.24 -5.64 6.39
C LEU A 152 -22.35 -6.39 7.39
N ARG A 153 -22.12 -5.80 8.57
CA ARG A 153 -21.31 -6.41 9.63
C ARG A 153 -21.90 -7.72 10.17
N ASP A 154 -23.19 -7.98 9.99
CA ASP A 154 -23.82 -9.25 10.39
C ASP A 154 -23.51 -10.38 9.38
N VAL A 155 -23.36 -10.02 8.10
CA VAL A 155 -23.21 -10.97 6.98
C VAL A 155 -21.75 -11.13 6.51
N PHE A 156 -20.95 -10.08 6.61
CA PHE A 156 -19.58 -10.02 6.10
C PHE A 156 -18.61 -9.44 7.13
N ASP A 157 -17.33 -9.72 6.94
CA ASP A 157 -16.26 -8.99 7.61
C ASP A 157 -16.13 -7.58 7.04
N VAL A 158 -15.94 -6.61 7.93
CA VAL A 158 -15.83 -5.19 7.60
C VAL A 158 -14.55 -4.64 8.24
N PRO A 159 -13.99 -3.52 7.74
CA PRO A 159 -12.77 -2.96 8.30
C PRO A 159 -12.92 -2.68 9.81
N ASP A 160 -11.89 -3.04 10.57
CA ASP A 160 -11.78 -2.78 12.00
C ASP A 160 -10.55 -1.90 12.27
N LEU A 161 -10.78 -0.77 12.94
CA LEU A 161 -9.72 0.16 13.31
C LEU A 161 -8.77 -0.44 14.35
N ALA A 162 -9.23 -1.42 15.14
CA ALA A 162 -8.38 -2.08 16.14
C ALA A 162 -7.30 -2.97 15.51
N THR A 163 -7.50 -3.49 14.30
CA THR A 163 -6.53 -4.35 13.59
C THR A 163 -5.80 -3.63 12.46
N THR A 164 -6.25 -2.44 12.09
CA THR A 164 -5.63 -1.58 11.06
C THR A 164 -4.66 -0.61 11.73
N HIS A 165 -3.50 -1.12 12.15
CA HIS A 165 -2.54 -0.37 12.95
C HIS A 165 -1.10 -0.50 12.44
N ASP A 166 -0.23 0.37 12.94
CA ASP A 166 1.21 0.40 12.64
C ASP A 166 2.07 -0.27 13.73
N ALA A 167 1.49 -1.19 14.53
CA ALA A 167 2.18 -1.83 15.65
C ALA A 167 3.46 -2.61 15.28
N ILE A 168 3.58 -3.09 14.03
CA ILE A 168 4.80 -3.74 13.55
C ILE A 168 5.94 -2.73 13.39
N VAL A 169 5.66 -1.54 12.86
CA VAL A 169 6.67 -0.51 12.56
C VAL A 169 6.91 0.45 13.73
N ASN A 170 5.90 0.71 14.56
CA ASN A 170 6.00 1.60 15.72
C ASN A 170 6.40 0.85 17.01
N GLY A 171 6.25 -0.47 17.04
CA GLY A 171 6.43 -1.28 18.25
C GLY A 171 7.74 -2.08 18.30
N VAL A 172 8.06 -2.59 19.49
CA VAL A 172 9.14 -3.56 19.73
C VAL A 172 8.53 -4.89 20.14
N GLY A 173 8.95 -5.98 19.50
CA GLY A 173 8.56 -7.34 19.91
C GLY A 173 7.15 -7.77 19.50
N PHE A 174 6.59 -7.19 18.42
CA PHE A 174 5.32 -7.66 17.85
C PHE A 174 5.40 -9.15 17.47
N LEU A 175 4.37 -9.90 17.85
CA LEU A 175 4.17 -11.30 17.49
C LEU A 175 2.73 -11.50 16.99
N HIS A 176 2.58 -12.33 15.97
CA HIS A 176 1.27 -12.80 15.52
C HIS A 176 0.64 -13.74 16.56
N ALA A 177 -0.66 -14.01 16.42
CA ALA A 177 -1.41 -14.83 17.37
C ALA A 177 -0.90 -16.29 17.48
N ASP A 178 -0.24 -16.80 16.44
CA ASP A 178 0.39 -18.13 16.41
C ASP A 178 1.86 -18.11 16.89
N GLY A 179 2.34 -16.95 17.36
CA GLY A 179 3.68 -16.74 17.88
C GLY A 179 4.76 -16.48 16.81
N SER A 180 4.40 -16.31 15.53
CA SER A 180 5.38 -15.93 14.52
C SER A 180 5.73 -14.45 14.59
N HIS A 181 6.93 -14.11 14.15
CA HIS A 181 7.40 -12.75 13.96
C HIS A 181 6.88 -12.17 12.63
N PRO A 182 6.79 -10.84 12.49
CA PRO A 182 6.39 -10.21 11.25
C PRO A 182 7.47 -10.39 10.17
N LEU A 183 7.06 -10.86 8.98
CA LEU A 183 7.93 -10.97 7.80
C LEU A 183 7.94 -9.69 6.94
N ALA A 184 6.94 -8.82 7.12
CA ALA A 184 6.80 -7.56 6.41
C ALA A 184 6.32 -6.46 7.38
N PRO A 185 6.56 -5.17 7.05
CA PRO A 185 6.21 -4.06 7.94
C PRO A 185 4.70 -3.82 8.09
N PHE A 186 3.88 -4.29 7.15
CA PHE A 186 2.43 -4.02 7.13
C PHE A 186 1.64 -5.31 6.91
N THR A 187 0.51 -5.42 7.61
CA THR A 187 -0.48 -6.48 7.38
C THR A 187 -1.32 -6.18 6.14
N ALA A 188 -1.94 -7.20 5.54
CA ALA A 188 -2.82 -7.04 4.39
C ALA A 188 -3.94 -6.00 4.61
N GLN A 189 -4.60 -6.02 5.78
CA GLN A 189 -5.65 -5.05 6.12
C GLN A 189 -5.12 -3.60 6.18
N ARG A 190 -3.90 -3.40 6.72
CA ARG A 190 -3.25 -2.08 6.79
C ARG A 190 -2.83 -1.56 5.41
N VAL A 191 -2.44 -2.46 4.51
CA VAL A 191 -2.16 -2.14 3.11
C VAL A 191 -3.45 -1.74 2.40
N ASP A 192 -4.50 -2.55 2.42
CA ASP A 192 -5.78 -2.25 1.76
C ASP A 192 -6.39 -0.92 2.23
N TYR A 193 -6.39 -0.67 3.53
CA TYR A 193 -6.84 0.60 4.07
C TYR A 193 -6.09 1.79 3.46
N SER A 194 -4.77 1.68 3.33
CA SER A 194 -3.95 2.74 2.75
C SER A 194 -4.13 2.89 1.26
N LEU A 195 -4.29 1.80 0.51
CA LEU A 195 -4.56 1.88 -0.93
C LEU A 195 -5.90 2.59 -1.19
N ALA A 196 -6.92 2.30 -0.39
CA ALA A 196 -8.21 2.97 -0.46
C ALA A 196 -8.12 4.47 -0.10
N ARG A 197 -7.42 4.80 1.00
CA ARG A 197 -7.19 6.19 1.42
C ARG A 197 -6.35 6.97 0.42
N LEU A 198 -5.30 6.36 -0.11
CA LEU A 198 -4.42 6.98 -1.10
C LEU A 198 -5.24 7.41 -2.32
N SER A 199 -6.03 6.50 -2.88
CA SER A 199 -6.91 6.80 -4.02
C SER A 199 -7.87 7.96 -3.76
N HIS A 200 -8.41 8.04 -2.54
CA HIS A 200 -9.28 9.13 -2.12
C HIS A 200 -8.54 10.48 -2.02
N TYR A 201 -7.34 10.50 -1.44
CA TYR A 201 -6.57 11.73 -1.25
C TYR A 201 -5.86 12.22 -2.51
N THR A 202 -5.50 11.31 -3.42
CA THR A 202 -4.71 11.62 -4.62
C THR A 202 -5.55 11.73 -5.88
N ALA A 203 -6.76 11.17 -5.86
CA ALA A 203 -7.59 10.92 -7.03
C ALA A 203 -6.87 10.11 -8.13
N THR A 204 -5.89 9.29 -7.77
CA THR A 204 -5.19 8.38 -8.68
C THR A 204 -5.16 6.98 -8.10
N THR A 205 -5.20 5.95 -8.96
CA THR A 205 -5.10 4.56 -8.51
C THR A 205 -3.67 4.23 -8.07
N PRO A 206 -3.49 3.33 -7.09
CA PRO A 206 -2.17 2.97 -6.61
C PRO A 206 -1.28 2.31 -7.67
N THR A 207 -1.87 1.73 -8.73
CA THR A 207 -1.16 1.14 -9.88
C THR A 207 -0.34 2.14 -10.68
N HIS A 208 -0.58 3.46 -10.53
CA HIS A 208 0.20 4.49 -11.21
C HIS A 208 1.41 4.97 -10.41
N PHE A 209 1.46 4.67 -9.10
CA PHE A 209 2.58 5.11 -8.26
C PHE A 209 3.91 4.52 -8.74
N GLN A 210 4.93 5.37 -8.73
CA GLN A 210 6.29 5.04 -9.14
C GLN A 210 7.20 4.95 -7.92
N ASN A 211 8.32 4.25 -8.05
CA ASN A 211 9.24 4.00 -6.94
C ASN A 211 9.98 5.26 -6.43
N HIS A 212 10.00 6.34 -7.20
CA HIS A 212 10.60 7.62 -6.81
C HIS A 212 9.51 8.66 -6.61
N VAL A 213 9.37 9.15 -5.38
CA VAL A 213 8.30 10.09 -5.01
C VAL A 213 8.88 11.48 -4.73
N LEU A 214 8.25 12.51 -5.27
CA LEU A 214 8.53 13.91 -4.95
C LEU A 214 7.33 14.47 -4.19
N PHE A 215 7.58 15.12 -3.06
CA PHE A 215 6.60 15.90 -2.35
C PHE A 215 6.80 17.37 -2.63
N THR A 216 5.71 18.11 -2.84
CA THR A 216 5.74 19.57 -2.94
C THR A 216 4.65 20.21 -2.09
N ASN A 217 4.91 21.43 -1.64
CA ASN A 217 3.95 22.29 -0.95
C ASN A 217 3.44 23.44 -1.81
N TYR A 218 3.83 23.51 -3.09
CA TYR A 218 3.56 24.65 -3.95
C TYR A 218 3.16 24.27 -5.37
N GLN A 219 2.04 24.83 -5.82
CA GLN A 219 1.39 24.48 -7.10
C GLN A 219 2.29 24.72 -8.31
N PHE A 220 3.19 25.70 -8.25
CA PHE A 220 4.16 25.97 -9.32
C PHE A 220 4.96 24.71 -9.75
N TYR A 221 5.35 23.86 -8.78
CA TYR A 221 6.08 22.64 -9.10
C TYR A 221 5.25 21.61 -9.87
N VAL A 222 3.92 21.67 -9.77
CA VAL A 222 3.02 20.79 -10.54
C VAL A 222 3.04 21.18 -12.02
N GLU A 223 2.94 22.48 -12.32
CA GLU A 223 2.98 23.02 -13.68
C GLU A 223 4.33 22.71 -14.35
N GLU A 224 5.43 22.93 -13.64
CA GLU A 224 6.78 22.60 -14.12
C GLU A 224 6.98 21.09 -14.32
N PHE A 225 6.42 20.27 -13.44
CA PHE A 225 6.50 18.81 -13.58
C PHE A 225 5.71 18.30 -14.78
N GLU A 226 4.53 18.86 -15.05
CA GLU A 226 3.78 18.55 -16.27
C GLU A 226 4.55 18.99 -17.53
N ALA A 227 5.12 20.20 -17.53
CA ALA A 227 5.94 20.67 -18.65
C ALA A 227 7.14 19.74 -18.90
N PHE A 228 7.82 19.31 -17.84
CA PHE A 228 8.90 18.32 -17.93
C PHE A 228 8.39 16.96 -18.45
N ALA A 229 7.25 16.48 -17.94
CA ALA A 229 6.64 15.23 -18.39
C ALA A 229 6.35 15.25 -19.90
N ARG A 230 5.79 16.35 -20.41
CA ARG A 230 5.53 16.52 -21.85
C ARG A 230 6.81 16.53 -22.68
N GLN A 231 7.86 17.19 -22.20
CA GLN A 231 9.18 17.13 -22.85
C GLN A 231 9.73 15.69 -22.90
N MET A 232 9.54 14.92 -21.83
CA MET A 232 9.97 13.51 -21.79
C MET A 232 9.15 12.62 -22.72
N LEU A 233 7.84 12.85 -22.84
CA LEU A 233 6.99 12.11 -23.78
C LEU A 233 7.28 12.46 -25.25
N ALA A 234 7.75 13.68 -25.52
CA ALA A 234 8.16 14.11 -26.86
C ALA A 234 9.49 13.48 -27.32
N ASP A 235 10.31 12.99 -26.38
CA ASP A 235 11.57 12.31 -26.67
C ASP A 235 11.42 10.77 -26.58
N PRO A 236 11.42 10.05 -27.70
CA PRO A 236 11.32 8.58 -27.70
C PRO A 236 12.48 7.87 -26.99
N ALA A 237 13.61 8.54 -26.77
CA ALA A 237 14.77 7.98 -26.08
C ALA A 237 14.73 8.16 -24.56
N SER A 238 13.77 8.93 -24.02
CA SER A 238 13.67 9.23 -22.58
C SER A 238 13.37 7.98 -21.74
N GLY A 239 12.66 7.02 -22.34
CA GLY A 239 12.18 5.81 -21.68
C GLY A 239 10.93 6.01 -20.81
N TYR A 240 10.39 7.23 -20.71
CA TYR A 240 9.10 7.48 -20.08
C TYR A 240 7.97 7.15 -21.05
N THR A 241 6.93 6.50 -20.54
CA THR A 241 5.90 5.87 -21.37
C THR A 241 4.56 6.59 -21.31
N ALA A 242 4.26 7.26 -20.21
CA ALA A 242 3.00 7.95 -20.02
C ALA A 242 3.08 8.98 -18.88
N PHE A 243 2.17 9.94 -18.89
CA PHE A 243 1.94 10.87 -17.79
C PHE A 243 0.50 10.74 -17.31
N VAL A 244 0.30 10.56 -16.01
CA VAL A 244 -1.02 10.36 -15.40
C VAL A 244 -1.30 11.49 -14.42
N GLY A 245 -2.43 12.16 -14.58
CA GLY A 245 -2.93 13.17 -13.66
C GLY A 245 -4.10 12.69 -12.78
N PRO A 246 -4.60 13.56 -11.88
CA PRO A 246 -5.79 13.28 -11.08
C PRO A 246 -6.99 12.86 -11.94
N GLY A 247 -7.76 11.90 -11.45
CA GLY A 247 -8.85 11.25 -12.20
C GLY A 247 -8.39 10.08 -13.08
N ASN A 248 -7.13 9.63 -12.93
CA ASN A 248 -6.51 8.60 -13.78
C ASN A 248 -6.46 8.97 -15.26
N ILE A 249 -6.36 10.27 -15.55
CA ILE A 249 -6.23 10.76 -16.92
C ILE A 249 -4.80 10.47 -17.38
N GLU A 250 -4.65 9.53 -18.30
CA GLU A 250 -3.35 9.10 -18.84
C GLU A 250 -3.14 9.68 -20.24
N ILE A 251 -2.02 10.37 -20.44
CA ILE A 251 -1.53 10.83 -21.75
C ILE A 251 -0.23 10.12 -22.10
N THR A 252 -0.07 9.78 -23.38
CA THR A 252 1.16 9.19 -23.93
C THR A 252 1.81 10.08 -24.99
N ASP A 253 1.04 11.00 -25.55
CA ASP A 253 1.50 12.04 -26.48
C ASP A 253 1.74 13.35 -25.72
N ALA A 254 2.85 14.03 -26.02
CA ALA A 254 3.23 15.30 -25.42
C ALA A 254 2.23 16.43 -25.66
N GLU A 255 1.48 16.40 -26.76
CA GLU A 255 0.50 17.42 -27.14
C GLU A 255 -0.95 17.04 -26.78
N ALA A 256 -1.16 15.86 -26.19
CA ALA A 256 -2.49 15.44 -25.77
C ALA A 256 -3.04 16.35 -24.66
N GLU A 257 -4.33 16.67 -24.74
CA GLU A 257 -5.02 17.44 -23.72
C GLU A 257 -5.06 16.66 -22.39
N MET A 258 -4.73 17.33 -21.29
CA MET A 258 -4.91 16.80 -19.95
C MET A 258 -5.97 17.66 -19.23
N PRO A 259 -7.24 17.24 -19.22
CA PRO A 259 -8.30 18.01 -18.60
C PRO A 259 -8.02 18.24 -17.11
N ALA A 260 -8.11 19.50 -16.67
CA ALA A 260 -8.05 19.81 -15.26
C ALA A 260 -9.34 19.29 -14.57
N PRO A 261 -9.22 18.58 -13.44
CA PRO A 261 -10.40 18.12 -12.71
C PRO A 261 -11.20 19.32 -12.18
N SER A 262 -12.53 19.21 -12.20
CA SER A 262 -13.43 20.26 -11.70
C SER A 262 -13.26 20.54 -10.20
N LYS A 263 -12.80 19.55 -9.44
CA LYS A 263 -12.41 19.67 -8.05
C LYS A 263 -11.11 18.89 -7.82
N LEU A 264 -10.08 19.61 -7.38
CA LEU A 264 -8.83 18.98 -6.98
C LEU A 264 -9.03 18.18 -5.68
N PRO A 265 -8.39 17.00 -5.57
CA PRO A 265 -8.37 16.26 -4.32
C PRO A 265 -7.48 16.97 -3.28
N GLN A 266 -7.45 16.46 -2.05
CA GLN A 266 -6.66 17.07 -0.98
C GLN A 266 -5.16 17.10 -1.28
N MET A 267 -4.64 16.04 -1.93
CA MET A 267 -3.22 15.91 -2.27
C MET A 267 -3.05 15.49 -3.75
N PRO A 268 -3.29 16.41 -4.71
CA PRO A 268 -3.22 16.10 -6.14
C PRO A 268 -1.90 15.44 -6.50
N THR A 269 -1.98 14.32 -7.23
CA THR A 269 -0.83 13.49 -7.55
C THR A 269 -0.72 13.25 -9.05
N TYR A 270 0.51 13.23 -9.52
CA TYR A 270 0.86 13.07 -10.92
C TYR A 270 1.95 12.01 -11.06
N HIS A 271 1.89 11.19 -12.10
CA HIS A 271 2.79 10.08 -12.31
C HIS A 271 3.40 10.16 -13.70
N LEU A 272 4.71 10.36 -13.78
CA LEU A 272 5.47 10.16 -15.00
C LEU A 272 5.98 8.72 -15.02
N LYS A 273 5.26 7.86 -15.76
CA LYS A 273 5.44 6.41 -15.78
C LYS A 273 6.67 6.01 -16.60
N ARG A 274 7.36 4.99 -16.10
CA ARG A 274 8.43 4.28 -16.80
C ARG A 274 8.26 2.79 -16.55
N GLU A 275 8.83 1.96 -17.41
CA GLU A 275 8.82 0.51 -17.24
C GLU A 275 9.33 0.09 -15.85
N ASN A 276 8.74 -0.96 -15.28
CA ASN A 276 9.08 -1.50 -13.96
C ASN A 276 8.94 -0.48 -12.81
N ASP A 277 7.99 0.44 -12.93
CA ASP A 277 7.67 1.49 -11.94
C ASP A 277 8.88 2.38 -11.61
N ALA A 278 9.84 2.47 -12.53
CA ALA A 278 11.07 3.24 -12.38
C ALA A 278 10.90 4.75 -12.66
N GLY A 279 9.65 5.21 -12.76
CA GLY A 279 9.31 6.59 -13.07
C GLY A 279 9.37 7.49 -11.84
N ILE A 280 8.64 8.60 -11.92
CA ILE A 280 8.56 9.61 -10.87
C ILE A 280 7.08 9.89 -10.55
N THR A 281 6.74 9.94 -9.27
CA THR A 281 5.43 10.41 -8.78
C THR A 281 5.60 11.73 -8.06
N LEU A 282 4.88 12.76 -8.46
CA LEU A 282 4.80 14.03 -7.73
C LEU A 282 3.49 14.09 -6.94
N VAL A 283 3.59 14.33 -5.64
CA VAL A 283 2.44 14.51 -4.74
C VAL A 283 2.49 15.94 -4.20
N ASN A 284 1.48 16.74 -4.51
CA ASN A 284 1.30 18.04 -3.87
C ASN A 284 0.60 17.83 -2.52
N ILE A 285 1.36 17.80 -1.43
CA ILE A 285 0.84 17.59 -0.06
C ILE A 285 0.22 18.85 0.54
N GLY A 286 0.34 19.99 -0.17
CA GLY A 286 -0.04 21.29 0.35
C GLY A 286 0.81 21.70 1.55
N VAL A 287 0.20 22.36 2.53
CA VAL A 287 0.88 22.89 3.71
C VAL A 287 0.32 22.24 4.96
N GLY A 288 1.20 21.82 5.86
CA GLY A 288 0.85 21.35 7.20
C GLY A 288 1.44 19.97 7.51
N PRO A 289 2.01 19.77 8.72
CA PRO A 289 2.54 18.47 9.13
C PRO A 289 1.54 17.32 9.09
N SER A 290 0.26 17.60 9.36
CA SER A 290 -0.81 16.59 9.32
C SER A 290 -1.01 15.98 7.93
N ASN A 291 -0.94 16.79 6.87
CA ASN A 291 -1.00 16.28 5.50
C ASN A 291 0.25 15.47 5.16
N ALA A 292 1.43 15.95 5.56
CA ALA A 292 2.70 15.25 5.33
C ALA A 292 2.70 13.86 5.99
N LYS A 293 2.26 13.76 7.26
CA LYS A 293 2.07 12.48 7.95
C LYS A 293 1.06 11.59 7.21
N THR A 294 -0.11 12.12 6.89
CA THR A 294 -1.17 11.34 6.20
C THR A 294 -0.70 10.80 4.86
N ALA A 295 0.01 11.61 4.06
CA ALA A 295 0.57 11.18 2.78
C ALA A 295 1.58 10.04 2.97
N THR A 296 2.53 10.22 3.88
CA THR A 296 3.60 9.26 4.11
C THR A 296 3.10 7.95 4.72
N ASP A 297 2.13 7.98 5.63
CA ASP A 297 1.49 6.78 6.22
C ASP A 297 0.87 5.84 5.17
N HIS A 298 0.31 6.42 4.10
CA HIS A 298 -0.34 5.67 3.03
C HIS A 298 0.62 5.31 1.90
N ILE A 299 1.51 6.22 1.50
CA ILE A 299 2.51 5.94 0.45
C ILE A 299 3.53 4.91 0.93
N ALA A 300 3.80 4.84 2.24
CA ALA A 300 4.72 3.86 2.80
C ALA A 300 4.36 2.43 2.40
N VAL A 301 3.08 2.04 2.32
CA VAL A 301 2.71 0.65 2.00
C VAL A 301 3.11 0.22 0.58
N LEU A 302 3.33 1.19 -0.31
CA LEU A 302 3.80 0.94 -1.69
C LEU A 302 5.30 0.67 -1.78
N ARG A 303 6.05 0.83 -0.67
CA ARG A 303 7.50 0.56 -0.59
C ARG A 303 8.32 1.35 -1.63
N PRO A 304 8.15 2.68 -1.73
CA PRO A 304 8.96 3.49 -2.63
C PRO A 304 10.45 3.35 -2.27
N HIS A 305 11.31 3.45 -3.27
CA HIS A 305 12.76 3.41 -3.08
C HIS A 305 13.27 4.69 -2.42
N ALA A 306 12.68 5.83 -2.77
CA ALA A 306 13.01 7.12 -2.19
C ALA A 306 11.83 8.09 -2.30
N TRP A 307 11.75 9.00 -1.33
CA TRP A 307 10.97 10.22 -1.47
C TRP A 307 11.83 11.45 -1.18
N LEU A 308 11.52 12.58 -1.82
CA LEU A 308 12.20 13.85 -1.60
C LEU A 308 11.19 14.98 -1.39
N MET A 309 11.45 15.86 -0.43
CA MET A 309 10.69 17.09 -0.26
C MET A 309 11.30 18.21 -1.11
N VAL A 310 10.55 18.70 -2.08
CA VAL A 310 10.89 19.83 -2.94
C VAL A 310 9.83 20.91 -2.76
N GLY A 311 10.15 21.94 -2.00
CA GLY A 311 9.20 23.01 -1.72
C GLY A 311 9.87 24.29 -1.25
N HIS A 312 9.07 25.31 -0.99
CA HIS A 312 9.58 26.57 -0.48
C HIS A 312 9.84 26.51 1.03
N CYS A 313 10.84 27.26 1.48
CA CYS A 313 11.08 27.53 2.89
C CYS A 313 11.52 29.00 3.09
N ALA A 314 11.43 29.48 4.33
CA ALA A 314 11.95 30.80 4.67
C ALA A 314 13.43 30.73 5.04
N GLY A 315 14.24 31.62 4.47
CA GLY A 315 15.63 31.82 4.91
C GLY A 315 15.67 32.58 6.23
N LEU A 316 16.37 32.04 7.23
CA LEU A 316 16.50 32.64 8.56
C LEU A 316 17.84 33.38 8.75
N ARG A 317 18.74 33.34 7.76
CA ARG A 317 20.04 34.00 7.79
C ARG A 317 20.05 35.20 6.84
N ASN A 318 20.61 36.32 7.31
CA ASN A 318 20.73 37.55 6.52
C ASN A 318 21.56 37.39 5.22
N SER A 319 22.41 36.35 5.15
CA SER A 319 23.20 36.05 3.95
C SER A 319 22.41 35.31 2.87
N GLN A 320 21.25 34.75 3.19
CA GLN A 320 20.42 34.00 2.24
C GLN A 320 19.65 34.98 1.33
N ARG A 321 19.57 34.62 0.06
CA ARG A 321 18.83 35.35 -0.98
C ARG A 321 17.64 34.53 -1.44
N LEU A 322 16.63 35.21 -1.97
CA LEU A 322 15.50 34.54 -2.61
C LEU A 322 16.01 33.70 -3.79
N GLY A 323 15.68 32.40 -3.80
CA GLY A 323 16.15 31.45 -4.79
C GLY A 323 17.34 30.58 -4.35
N ASP A 324 17.96 30.88 -3.20
CA ASP A 324 18.99 29.98 -2.64
C ASP A 324 18.36 28.65 -2.21
N PHE A 325 19.08 27.55 -2.44
CA PHE A 325 18.68 26.22 -1.98
C PHE A 325 19.13 25.93 -0.55
N VAL A 326 18.32 25.16 0.17
CA VAL A 326 18.65 24.65 1.52
C VAL A 326 18.66 23.14 1.46
N LEU A 327 19.83 22.54 1.70
CA LEU A 327 19.96 21.11 1.96
C LEU A 327 19.90 20.88 3.47
N ALA A 328 18.81 20.28 3.94
CA ALA A 328 18.66 19.92 5.34
C ALA A 328 19.65 18.80 5.70
N HIS A 329 20.35 18.96 6.82
CA HIS A 329 21.26 17.96 7.40
C HIS A 329 20.93 17.69 8.88
N GLY A 330 19.73 18.09 9.29
CA GLY A 330 19.22 18.02 10.64
C GLY A 330 17.87 18.73 10.72
N TYR A 331 17.01 18.30 11.64
CA TYR A 331 15.63 18.78 11.76
C TYR A 331 15.34 19.17 13.21
N LEU A 332 14.88 20.40 13.41
CA LEU A 332 14.24 20.80 14.66
C LEU A 332 12.76 20.48 14.55
N ARG A 333 12.30 19.46 15.28
CA ARG A 333 10.92 18.97 15.24
C ARG A 333 10.02 19.75 16.18
N GLU A 334 9.30 20.71 15.61
CA GLU A 334 8.22 21.48 16.24
C GLU A 334 6.87 21.20 15.54
N ASP A 335 6.77 20.02 14.92
CA ASP A 335 5.65 19.60 14.09
C ASP A 335 4.55 18.85 14.87
N HIS A 336 4.90 18.31 16.05
CA HIS A 336 4.06 17.64 17.05
C HIS A 336 3.29 16.40 16.60
N VAL A 337 3.16 16.17 15.30
CA VAL A 337 2.28 15.15 14.72
C VAL A 337 2.82 13.72 14.88
N LEU A 338 4.10 13.57 15.22
CA LEU A 338 4.78 12.30 15.42
C LEU A 338 5.40 12.16 16.81
N ASP A 339 5.11 13.05 17.75
CA ASP A 339 5.82 13.08 19.05
C ASP A 339 5.56 11.82 19.89
N ASP A 340 4.36 11.24 19.78
CA ASP A 340 3.97 10.02 20.50
C ASP A 340 4.62 8.75 19.91
N ASP A 341 4.72 8.66 18.58
CA ASP A 341 5.29 7.51 17.87
C ASP A 341 6.83 7.59 17.78
N LEU A 342 7.36 8.80 17.62
CA LEU A 342 8.77 9.11 17.48
C LEU A 342 9.12 10.30 18.38
N PRO A 343 9.56 10.09 19.63
CA PRO A 343 9.85 11.18 20.54
C PRO A 343 10.84 12.20 19.97
N VAL A 344 10.67 13.49 20.30
CA VAL A 344 11.48 14.61 19.77
C VAL A 344 12.98 14.49 20.03
N TRP A 345 13.38 13.71 21.04
CA TRP A 345 14.78 13.46 21.38
C TRP A 345 15.42 12.35 20.55
N MET A 346 14.64 11.56 19.80
CA MET A 346 15.17 10.51 18.94
C MET A 346 15.82 11.14 17.69
N PRO A 347 17.11 10.87 17.42
CA PRO A 347 17.80 11.50 16.31
C PRO A 347 17.30 10.98 14.96
N ILE A 348 16.97 11.89 14.05
CA ILE A 348 16.73 11.58 12.64
C ILE A 348 18.01 11.92 11.86
N PRO A 349 18.77 10.91 11.37
CA PRO A 349 20.00 11.15 10.63
C PRO A 349 19.72 11.79 9.27
N ALA A 350 20.75 12.47 8.73
CA ALA A 350 20.74 13.13 7.42
C ALA A 350 21.06 12.17 6.27
#